data_AF-A0A1V9ZRG5-F1
#
_entry.id   AF-A0A1V9ZRG5-F1
#
_cell.length_a   1.000
_cell.length_b   1.000
_cell.length_c   1.000
_cell.angle_alpha   90.00
_cell.angle_beta   90.00
_cell.angle_gamma   90.00
#
_symmetry.space_group_name_H-M   'P 1'
#
loop_
_entity.id
_entity.type
_entity.pdbx_description
1 polymer ?
#
loop_
_entity_poly.entity_id
_entity_poly.type
_entity_poly.pdbx_seq_one_letter_code
_entity_poly.pdbx_strand_id
1 'polypeptide(L)'
;MAFRNALTRVFRPQFQATRVREMSILSDLKDKVSEKLETRKNEKQTQAYGDQVNFLAHTPTYTLQDHYEQMKKQAADGGVSGWKSMVPGVSSMPQIQQMKNFLAIMEAFEPNARHDPKLINGKVKRVVSEKCGQPVEEINNMLRSYEQLNALRSWLRKRVERDLSLPTTLEDTTEMIREDPTGFPTRGMRPKKPRGSMPRRR
;
A
#
# COMPACT_ATOMS: atom_id res chain seq x y z
N MET A 1 51.40 39.70 -12.28
CA MET A 1 51.46 38.23 -12.34
C MET A 1 50.87 37.64 -11.06
N ALA A 2 50.38 36.39 -11.12
CA ALA A 2 49.83 35.54 -10.06
C ALA A 2 48.28 35.39 -10.00
N PHE A 3 47.83 34.61 -10.97
CA PHE A 3 46.75 33.62 -11.04
C PHE A 3 46.02 33.15 -9.75
N ARG A 4 44.67 33.15 -9.86
CA ARG A 4 43.69 32.05 -9.67
C ARG A 4 43.93 31.00 -8.57
N ASN A 5 42.96 30.86 -7.67
CA ASN A 5 42.12 29.66 -7.54
C ASN A 5 41.03 29.84 -6.46
N ALA A 6 39.81 30.16 -6.88
CA ALA A 6 38.62 30.11 -6.02
C ALA A 6 37.92 28.77 -6.25
N LEU A 7 37.97 27.91 -5.23
CA LEU A 7 37.26 26.64 -5.17
C LEU A 7 35.75 26.90 -5.05
N THR A 8 34.99 26.69 -6.11
CA THR A 8 33.53 26.58 -6.05
C THR A 8 33.17 25.24 -5.43
N ARG A 9 33.00 25.24 -4.11
CA ARG A 9 32.46 24.08 -3.39
C ARG A 9 30.96 23.97 -3.72
N VAL A 10 30.63 23.15 -4.72
CA VAL A 10 29.24 22.81 -5.05
C VAL A 10 28.60 22.19 -3.80
N PHE A 11 27.67 22.92 -3.18
CA PHE A 11 26.88 22.44 -2.07
C PHE A 11 25.93 21.37 -2.60
N ARG A 12 26.27 20.09 -2.38
CA ARG A 12 25.39 18.96 -2.65
C ARG A 12 24.61 18.67 -1.38
N PRO A 13 23.28 18.86 -1.32
CA PRO A 13 22.50 18.43 -0.17
C PRO A 13 22.58 16.91 -0.11
N GLN A 14 23.29 16.39 0.90
CA GLN A 14 23.22 14.99 1.30
C GLN A 14 21.82 14.76 1.87
N PHE A 15 20.87 14.37 1.01
CA PHE A 15 19.65 13.74 1.48
C PHE A 15 20.10 12.44 2.13
N GLN A 16 20.18 12.41 3.46
CA GLN A 16 20.27 11.15 4.18
C GLN A 16 19.07 10.34 3.73
N ALA A 17 19.34 9.29 2.95
CA ALA A 17 18.35 8.31 2.53
C ALA A 17 17.62 7.90 3.80
N THR A 18 16.40 8.44 3.97
CA THR A 18 15.54 8.01 5.05
C THR A 18 15.34 6.55 4.73
N ARG A 19 15.88 5.64 5.56
CA ARG A 19 15.64 4.21 5.43
C ARG A 19 14.13 4.07 5.29
N VAL A 20 13.67 3.91 4.04
CA VAL A 20 12.35 3.43 3.70
C VAL A 20 12.40 2.06 4.29
N ARG A 21 11.88 1.93 5.51
CA ARG A 21 11.73 0.65 6.17
C ARG A 21 10.92 -0.17 5.19
N GLU A 22 11.65 -1.06 4.53
CA GLU A 22 11.24 -2.12 3.65
C GLU A 22 9.72 -2.13 3.42
N MET A 23 9.30 -1.83 2.20
CA MET A 23 8.06 -2.36 1.64
C MET A 23 8.22 -3.90 1.53
N SER A 24 8.40 -4.55 2.68
CA SER A 24 8.91 -5.91 2.89
C SER A 24 7.98 -7.02 2.41
N ILE A 25 6.89 -6.67 1.74
CA ILE A 25 5.88 -7.60 1.22
C ILE A 25 5.99 -7.71 -0.32
N LEU A 26 6.74 -6.83 -1.00
CA LEU A 26 6.97 -6.95 -2.45
C LEU A 26 8.14 -7.88 -2.80
N SER A 27 8.91 -8.32 -1.81
CA SER A 27 10.08 -9.19 -1.99
C SER A 27 9.76 -10.68 -1.96
N ASP A 28 8.53 -11.10 -1.62
CA ASP A 28 8.20 -12.51 -1.38
C ASP A 28 7.78 -13.29 -2.65
N LEU A 29 7.97 -12.69 -3.83
CA LEU A 29 7.69 -13.33 -5.11
C LEU A 29 8.96 -13.49 -5.94
N LYS A 30 9.91 -14.25 -5.40
CA LYS A 30 11.02 -14.79 -6.19
C LYS A 30 11.15 -16.28 -5.92
N ASP A 31 10.41 -17.08 -6.69
CA ASP A 31 10.95 -18.29 -7.35
C ASP A 31 9.90 -19.10 -8.14
N LYS A 32 10.20 -19.28 -9.45
CA LYS A 32 10.05 -20.48 -10.30
C LYS A 32 8.68 -20.91 -10.92
N VAL A 33 8.65 -20.78 -12.27
CA VAL A 33 8.15 -21.72 -13.33
C VAL A 33 6.72 -21.53 -13.90
N SER A 34 6.57 -20.97 -15.11
CA SER A 34 6.30 -21.67 -16.40
C SER A 34 6.08 -20.73 -17.62
N GLU A 35 7.08 -20.64 -18.49
CA GLU A 35 7.33 -19.58 -19.50
C GLU A 35 6.32 -19.43 -20.67
N LYS A 36 5.27 -20.25 -20.80
CA LYS A 36 4.34 -20.18 -21.97
C LYS A 36 2.85 -19.99 -21.64
N LEU A 37 2.42 -20.31 -20.42
CA LEU A 37 1.13 -19.86 -19.88
C LEU A 37 1.27 -18.52 -19.15
N GLU A 38 2.49 -18.18 -18.74
CA GLU A 38 2.85 -16.90 -18.13
C GLU A 38 2.80 -15.76 -19.12
N THR A 39 3.31 -15.85 -20.36
CA THR A 39 3.37 -14.67 -21.27
C THR A 39 2.02 -14.01 -21.52
N ARG A 40 0.97 -14.78 -21.85
CA ARG A 40 -0.40 -14.23 -22.04
C ARG A 40 -1.07 -13.77 -20.74
N LYS A 41 -0.75 -14.41 -19.61
CA LYS A 41 -1.24 -13.96 -18.28
C LYS A 41 -0.52 -12.70 -17.84
N ASN A 42 0.78 -12.60 -18.12
CA ASN A 42 1.65 -11.48 -17.81
C ASN A 42 1.25 -10.27 -18.61
N GLU A 43 0.94 -10.38 -19.91
CA GLU A 43 0.43 -9.25 -20.71
C GLU A 43 -0.87 -8.69 -20.13
N LYS A 44 -1.84 -9.56 -19.80
CA LYS A 44 -3.09 -9.15 -19.15
C LYS A 44 -2.86 -8.55 -17.77
N GLN A 45 -1.91 -9.09 -17.02
CA GLN A 45 -1.55 -8.61 -15.68
C GLN A 45 -0.83 -7.26 -15.74
N THR A 46 0.05 -7.05 -16.72
CA THR A 46 0.72 -5.78 -17.00
C THR A 46 -0.29 -4.72 -17.45
N GLN A 47 -1.25 -5.08 -18.31
CA GLN A 47 -2.34 -4.19 -18.70
C GLN A 47 -3.21 -3.82 -17.48
N ALA A 48 -3.66 -4.81 -16.70
CA ALA A 48 -4.45 -4.57 -15.50
C ALA A 48 -3.69 -3.72 -14.46
N TYR A 49 -2.38 -3.92 -14.35
CA TYR A 49 -1.51 -3.11 -13.50
C TYR A 49 -1.43 -1.67 -14.01
N GLY A 50 -1.21 -1.47 -15.31
CA GLY A 50 -1.20 -0.15 -15.95
C GLY A 50 -2.52 0.59 -15.76
N ASP A 51 -3.65 -0.10 -15.95
CA ASP A 51 -4.99 0.45 -15.70
C ASP A 51 -5.17 0.87 -14.23
N GLN A 52 -4.68 0.04 -13.30
CA GLN A 52 -4.71 0.35 -11.87
C GLN A 52 -3.83 1.56 -11.53
N VAL A 53 -2.62 1.63 -12.08
CA VAL A 53 -1.71 2.78 -11.90
C VAL A 53 -2.35 4.05 -12.45
N ASN A 54 -2.90 4.00 -13.66
CA ASN A 54 -3.59 5.13 -14.27
C ASN A 54 -4.78 5.59 -13.42
N PHE A 55 -5.60 4.64 -12.95
CA PHE A 55 -6.72 4.94 -12.07
C PHE A 55 -6.26 5.67 -10.78
N LEU A 56 -5.24 5.14 -10.11
CA LEU A 56 -4.70 5.75 -8.89
C LEU A 56 -4.10 7.14 -9.16
N ALA A 57 -3.36 7.28 -10.27
CA ALA A 57 -2.69 8.52 -10.65
C ALA A 57 -3.69 9.67 -10.95
N HIS A 58 -4.90 9.36 -11.41
CA HIS A 58 -5.91 10.37 -11.74
C HIS A 58 -6.99 10.54 -10.66
N THR A 59 -7.00 9.70 -9.62
CA THR A 59 -7.99 9.77 -8.55
C THR A 59 -7.56 10.77 -7.46
N PRO A 60 -8.28 11.89 -7.23
CA PRO A 60 -7.85 12.98 -6.33
C PRO A 60 -8.06 12.70 -4.84
N THR A 61 -8.94 11.75 -4.49
CA THR A 61 -9.19 11.30 -3.12
C THR A 61 -9.38 9.79 -3.13
N TYR A 62 -8.75 9.10 -2.17
CA TYR A 62 -8.94 7.66 -1.99
C TYR A 62 -9.15 7.41 -0.52
N THR A 63 -10.39 7.09 -0.18
CA THR A 63 -10.87 6.84 1.18
C THR A 63 -10.90 5.34 1.46
N LEU A 64 -11.10 4.96 2.73
CA LEU A 64 -11.26 3.55 3.08
C LEU A 64 -12.56 2.98 2.50
N GLN A 65 -13.57 3.84 2.28
CA GLN A 65 -14.80 3.47 1.59
C GLN A 65 -14.54 3.09 0.12
N ASP A 66 -13.75 3.88 -0.60
CA ASP A 66 -13.39 3.58 -2.01
C ASP A 66 -12.61 2.26 -2.11
N HIS A 67 -11.71 2.02 -1.14
CA HIS A 67 -10.99 0.76 -1.04
C HIS A 67 -11.92 -0.43 -0.79
N TYR A 68 -12.90 -0.29 0.11
CA TYR A 68 -13.90 -1.31 0.39
C TYR A 68 -14.72 -1.65 -0.87
N GLU A 69 -15.17 -0.64 -1.61
CA GLU A 69 -15.94 -0.84 -2.85
C GLU A 69 -15.10 -1.53 -3.93
N GLN A 70 -13.84 -1.13 -4.08
CA GLN A 70 -12.89 -1.79 -4.99
C GLN A 70 -12.69 -3.26 -4.60
N MET A 71 -12.44 -3.56 -3.33
CA MET A 71 -12.26 -4.93 -2.85
C MET A 71 -13.53 -5.77 -3.02
N LYS A 72 -14.70 -5.18 -2.78
CA LYS A 72 -15.99 -5.87 -2.96
C LYS A 72 -16.22 -6.22 -4.43
N LYS A 73 -15.90 -5.31 -5.35
CA LYS A 73 -15.96 -5.57 -6.80
C LYS A 73 -14.98 -6.68 -7.20
N GLN A 74 -13.73 -6.60 -6.73
CA GLN A 74 -12.73 -7.65 -6.98
C GLN A 74 -13.15 -9.01 -6.42
N ALA A 75 -13.78 -9.04 -5.24
CA ALA A 75 -14.31 -10.26 -4.66
C ALA A 75 -15.47 -10.85 -5.49
N ALA A 76 -16.32 -10.01 -6.07
CA ALA A 76 -17.37 -10.44 -6.98
C ALA A 76 -16.80 -10.99 -8.30
N ASP A 77 -15.92 -10.24 -8.95
CA ASP A 77 -15.29 -10.61 -10.23
C ASP A 77 -14.40 -11.86 -10.08
N GLY A 78 -13.71 -11.99 -8.94
CA GLY A 78 -12.88 -13.14 -8.58
C GLY A 78 -13.66 -14.37 -8.10
N GLY A 79 -15.00 -14.26 -7.96
CA GLY A 79 -15.87 -15.35 -7.53
C GLY A 79 -15.80 -15.70 -6.03
N VAL A 80 -15.20 -14.83 -5.22
CA VAL A 80 -15.08 -14.99 -3.76
C VAL A 80 -16.41 -14.75 -3.03
N SER A 81 -17.33 -14.03 -3.65
CA SER A 81 -18.74 -13.93 -3.20
C SER A 81 -19.70 -14.81 -4.00
N GLY A 82 -19.22 -15.52 -5.03
CA GLY A 82 -20.03 -16.32 -5.95
C GLY A 82 -19.88 -17.83 -5.72
N TRP A 83 -20.43 -18.64 -6.63
CA TRP A 83 -20.40 -20.11 -6.56
C TRP A 83 -18.98 -20.71 -6.46
N LYS A 84 -17.95 -20.02 -6.99
CA LYS A 84 -16.54 -20.43 -6.87
C LYS A 84 -16.06 -20.45 -5.41
N SER A 85 -16.65 -19.64 -4.54
CA SER A 85 -16.40 -19.64 -3.09
C SER A 85 -17.02 -20.82 -2.35
N MET A 86 -17.90 -21.59 -3.00
CA MET A 86 -18.50 -22.81 -2.46
C MET A 86 -17.72 -24.07 -2.84
N VAL A 87 -16.69 -23.95 -3.69
CA VAL A 87 -15.82 -25.07 -4.05
C VAL A 87 -14.90 -25.40 -2.86
N PRO A 88 -14.99 -26.60 -2.27
CA PRO A 88 -14.09 -27.04 -1.22
C PRO A 88 -12.64 -26.99 -1.71
N GLY A 89 -11.75 -26.39 -0.92
CA GLY A 89 -10.33 -26.22 -1.27
C GLY A 89 -9.97 -24.87 -1.88
N VAL A 90 -10.86 -24.24 -2.67
CA VAL A 90 -10.66 -22.85 -3.13
C VAL A 90 -11.01 -21.88 -2.01
N SER A 91 -12.14 -22.09 -1.34
CA SER A 91 -12.59 -21.26 -0.22
C SER A 91 -11.61 -21.18 0.95
N SER A 92 -10.81 -22.23 1.14
CA SER A 92 -9.79 -22.37 2.18
C SER A 92 -8.44 -21.75 1.80
N MET A 93 -8.30 -21.20 0.59
CA MET A 93 -7.05 -20.55 0.17
C MET A 93 -6.75 -19.34 1.07
N PRO A 94 -5.52 -19.20 1.58
CA PRO A 94 -5.16 -18.11 2.51
C PRO A 94 -5.51 -16.72 1.98
N GLN A 95 -5.33 -16.47 0.69
CA GLN A 95 -5.60 -15.20 0.03
C GLN A 95 -7.11 -14.88 0.02
N ILE A 96 -7.95 -15.88 -0.18
CA ILE A 96 -9.41 -15.73 -0.15
C ILE A 96 -9.88 -15.46 1.29
N GLN A 97 -9.30 -16.17 2.26
CA GLN A 97 -9.63 -15.95 3.67
C GLN A 97 -9.20 -14.56 4.15
N GLN A 98 -8.02 -14.10 3.76
CA GLN A 98 -7.54 -12.74 4.04
C GLN A 98 -8.49 -11.69 3.43
N MET A 99 -8.90 -11.86 2.18
CA MET A 99 -9.84 -10.93 1.54
C MET A 99 -11.19 -10.90 2.25
N LYS A 100 -11.72 -12.06 2.66
CA LYS A 100 -12.95 -12.14 3.47
C LYS A 100 -12.80 -11.43 4.82
N ASN A 101 -11.68 -11.65 5.51
CA ASN A 101 -11.40 -11.00 6.79
C ASN A 101 -11.31 -9.47 6.61
N PHE A 102 -10.68 -8.99 5.55
CA PHE A 102 -10.56 -7.57 5.26
C PHE A 102 -11.92 -6.93 4.97
N LEU A 103 -12.76 -7.58 4.16
CA LEU A 103 -14.13 -7.13 3.91
C LEU A 103 -14.95 -7.08 5.21
N ALA A 104 -14.87 -8.10 6.05
CA ALA A 104 -15.57 -8.13 7.34
C ALA A 104 -15.09 -7.01 8.30
N ILE A 105 -13.78 -6.73 8.34
CA ILE A 105 -13.24 -5.61 9.12
C ILE A 105 -13.76 -4.28 8.58
N MET A 106 -13.78 -4.08 7.27
CA MET A 106 -14.27 -2.85 6.64
C MET A 106 -15.76 -2.63 6.88
N GLU A 107 -16.57 -3.69 6.82
CA GLU A 107 -18.00 -3.63 7.11
C GLU A 107 -18.30 -3.28 8.57
N ALA A 108 -17.43 -3.68 9.50
CA ALA A 108 -17.57 -3.36 10.92
C ALA A 108 -17.25 -1.89 11.28
N PHE A 109 -16.58 -1.14 10.39
CA PHE A 109 -16.37 0.29 10.57
C PHE A 109 -17.64 1.10 10.29
N GLU A 110 -17.89 2.09 11.13
CA GLU A 110 -18.92 3.09 10.87
C GLU A 110 -18.60 3.88 9.58
N PRO A 111 -19.63 4.29 8.80
CA PRO A 111 -19.42 4.99 7.52
C PRO A 111 -18.56 6.25 7.64
N ASN A 112 -18.77 7.05 8.69
CA ASN A 112 -17.96 8.24 9.00
C ASN A 112 -16.46 7.92 9.11
N ALA A 113 -16.09 6.83 9.79
CA ALA A 113 -14.71 6.39 9.96
C ALA A 113 -14.11 5.81 8.67
N ARG A 114 -14.95 5.27 7.77
CA ARG A 114 -14.51 4.83 6.43
C ARG A 114 -14.21 6.01 5.51
N HIS A 115 -15.02 7.07 5.57
CA HIS A 115 -14.77 8.29 4.79
C HIS A 115 -13.58 9.10 5.33
N ASP A 116 -13.42 9.16 6.66
CA ASP A 116 -12.25 9.78 7.29
C ASP A 116 -11.48 8.80 8.18
N PRO A 117 -10.45 8.12 7.63
CA PRO A 117 -9.61 7.20 8.37
C PRO A 117 -8.87 7.83 9.56
N LYS A 118 -8.76 9.17 9.64
CA LYS A 118 -8.14 9.85 10.78
C LYS A 118 -8.94 9.68 12.07
N LEU A 119 -10.24 9.37 11.97
CA LEU A 119 -11.10 9.08 13.10
C LEU A 119 -10.82 7.72 13.75
N ILE A 120 -10.09 6.83 13.05
CA ILE A 120 -9.81 5.46 13.50
C ILE A 120 -8.71 5.46 14.58
N ASN A 121 -9.15 5.61 15.83
CA ASN A 121 -8.30 5.53 17.01
C ASN A 121 -8.35 4.13 17.66
N GLY A 122 -7.59 3.94 18.75
CA GLY A 122 -7.52 2.65 19.44
C GLY A 122 -8.86 2.14 20.00
N LYS A 123 -9.76 3.04 20.43
CA LYS A 123 -11.09 2.66 20.91
C LYS A 123 -11.95 2.14 19.75
N VAL A 124 -11.93 2.84 18.61
CA VAL A 124 -12.64 2.42 17.39
C VAL A 124 -12.15 1.04 16.94
N LYS A 125 -10.83 0.81 16.91
CA LYS A 125 -10.27 -0.50 16.55
C LYS A 125 -10.72 -1.63 17.48
N ARG A 126 -10.86 -1.36 18.77
CA ARG A 126 -11.37 -2.34 19.73
C ARG A 126 -12.85 -2.66 19.46
N VAL A 127 -13.67 -1.66 19.23
CA VAL A 127 -15.10 -1.85 18.87
C VAL A 127 -15.23 -2.65 17.58
N VAL A 128 -14.42 -2.35 16.56
CA VAL A 128 -14.40 -3.10 15.29
C VAL A 128 -13.98 -4.55 15.51
N SER A 129 -12.93 -4.78 16.30
CA SER A 129 -12.45 -6.12 16.67
C SER A 129 -13.55 -6.96 17.33
N GLU A 130 -14.30 -6.35 18.26
CA GLU A 130 -15.43 -7.00 18.94
C GLU A 130 -16.59 -7.27 17.95
N LYS A 131 -16.83 -6.41 16.96
CA LYS A 131 -17.89 -6.59 15.95
C LYS A 131 -17.58 -7.66 14.91
N CYS A 132 -16.36 -7.71 14.37
CA CYS A 132 -15.99 -8.64 13.30
C CYS A 132 -15.29 -9.91 13.78
N GLY A 133 -14.97 -10.01 15.08
CA GLY A 133 -14.27 -11.15 15.68
C GLY A 133 -12.80 -11.29 15.27
N GLN A 134 -12.22 -10.28 14.62
CA GLN A 134 -10.81 -10.27 14.22
C GLN A 134 -9.94 -9.58 15.27
N PRO A 135 -8.67 -10.00 15.46
CA PRO A 135 -7.78 -9.36 16.41
C PRO A 135 -7.41 -7.93 15.95
N VAL A 136 -7.11 -7.05 16.91
CA VAL A 136 -6.70 -5.66 16.63
C VAL A 136 -5.45 -5.60 15.75
N GLU A 137 -4.59 -6.61 15.80
CA GLU A 137 -3.43 -6.76 14.92
C GLU A 137 -3.81 -6.87 13.46
N GLU A 138 -4.86 -7.64 13.15
CA GLU A 138 -5.34 -7.82 11.78
C GLU A 138 -5.99 -6.55 11.24
N ILE A 139 -6.71 -5.82 12.09
CA ILE A 139 -7.22 -4.49 11.75
C ILE A 139 -6.06 -3.54 11.42
N ASN A 140 -4.96 -3.62 12.18
CA ASN A 140 -3.78 -2.82 11.88
C ASN A 140 -3.06 -3.26 10.60
N ASN A 141 -3.02 -4.56 10.29
CA ASN A 141 -2.49 -5.08 9.02
C ASN A 141 -3.27 -4.51 7.84
N MET A 142 -4.60 -4.58 7.90
CA MET A 142 -5.48 -4.04 6.87
C MET A 142 -5.28 -2.54 6.69
N LEU A 143 -5.28 -1.76 7.80
CA LEU A 143 -5.09 -0.31 7.72
C LEU A 143 -3.73 0.06 7.13
N ARG A 144 -2.67 -0.70 7.43
CA ARG A 144 -1.35 -0.51 6.81
C ARG A 144 -1.37 -0.77 5.30
N SER A 145 -2.06 -1.81 4.85
CA SER A 145 -2.21 -2.11 3.42
C SER A 145 -2.91 -0.96 2.68
N TYR A 146 -3.99 -0.42 3.26
CA TYR A 146 -4.66 0.77 2.74
C TYR A 146 -3.73 2.00 2.71
N GLU A 147 -2.99 2.27 3.81
CA GLU A 147 -2.05 3.40 3.88
C GLU A 147 -0.95 3.31 2.83
N GLN A 148 -0.42 2.11 2.56
CA GLN A 148 0.58 1.87 1.52
C GLN A 148 0.03 2.19 0.12
N LEU A 149 -1.18 1.72 -0.19
CA LEU A 149 -1.81 2.00 -1.48
C LEU A 149 -2.09 3.50 -1.66
N ASN A 150 -2.59 4.16 -0.62
CA ASN A 150 -2.84 5.60 -0.66
C ASN A 150 -1.52 6.41 -0.75
N ALA A 151 -0.43 5.91 -0.17
CA ALA A 151 0.89 6.50 -0.31
C ALA A 151 1.42 6.37 -1.75
N LEU A 152 1.29 5.20 -2.37
CA LEU A 152 1.63 4.98 -3.77
C LEU A 152 0.81 5.90 -4.69
N ARG A 153 -0.50 6.01 -4.45
CA ARG A 153 -1.39 6.93 -5.16
C ARG A 153 -0.90 8.38 -5.07
N SER A 154 -0.58 8.85 -3.87
CA SER A 154 -0.05 10.21 -3.65
C SER A 154 1.23 10.45 -4.47
N TRP A 155 2.13 9.45 -4.50
CA TRP A 155 3.34 9.51 -5.31
C TRP A 155 3.03 9.55 -6.82
N LEU A 156 2.17 8.67 -7.32
CA LEU A 156 1.75 8.63 -8.72
C LEU A 156 1.13 9.96 -9.17
N ARG A 157 0.25 10.54 -8.35
CA ARG A 157 -0.35 11.85 -8.63
C ARG A 157 0.68 12.95 -8.83
N LYS A 158 1.69 13.00 -7.96
CA LYS A 158 2.77 14.00 -8.10
C LYS A 158 3.61 13.78 -9.36
N ARG A 159 3.72 12.56 -9.86
CA ARG A 159 4.37 12.29 -11.15
C ARG A 159 3.56 12.86 -12.30
N VAL A 160 2.23 12.65 -12.30
CA VAL A 160 1.32 13.26 -13.30
C VAL A 160 1.38 14.79 -13.24
N GLU A 161 1.35 15.38 -12.04
CA GLU A 161 1.46 16.84 -11.84
C GLU A 161 2.80 17.42 -12.34
N ARG A 162 3.82 16.59 -12.53
CA ARG A 162 5.17 16.95 -13.01
C ARG A 162 5.44 16.51 -14.45
N ASP A 163 4.41 16.02 -15.15
CA ASP A 163 4.52 15.46 -16.51
C ASP A 163 5.56 14.33 -16.63
N LEU A 164 5.72 13.52 -15.57
CA LEU A 164 6.61 12.36 -15.55
C LEU A 164 5.88 11.09 -15.98
N SER A 165 6.64 10.14 -16.54
CA SER A 165 6.11 8.83 -16.90
C SER A 165 5.59 8.06 -15.69
N LEU A 166 4.48 7.35 -15.93
CA LEU A 166 3.88 6.41 -14.98
C LEU A 166 4.52 5.02 -15.15
N PRO A 167 4.66 4.26 -14.06
CA PRO A 167 5.22 2.94 -14.15
C PRO A 167 4.26 1.96 -14.84
N THR A 168 4.84 1.04 -15.63
CA THR A 168 4.07 0.04 -16.38
C THR A 168 4.06 -1.33 -15.72
N THR A 169 5.04 -1.59 -14.84
CA THR A 169 5.18 -2.84 -14.10
C THR A 169 5.51 -2.60 -12.64
N LEU A 170 5.41 -3.64 -11.82
CA LEU A 170 5.78 -3.58 -10.42
C LEU A 170 7.30 -3.33 -10.22
N GLU A 171 8.13 -3.92 -11.06
CA GLU A 171 9.58 -3.73 -11.03
C GLU A 171 9.94 -2.28 -11.38
N ASP A 172 9.36 -1.76 -12.45
CA ASP A 172 9.48 -0.37 -12.89
C ASP A 172 9.04 0.61 -11.78
N THR A 173 7.94 0.30 -11.11
CA THR A 173 7.48 1.09 -9.94
C THR A 173 8.50 1.12 -8.83
N THR A 174 9.14 -0.02 -8.52
CA THR A 174 10.12 -0.12 -7.44
C THR A 174 11.37 0.70 -7.75
N GLU A 175 11.86 0.64 -8.98
CA GLU A 175 13.01 1.43 -9.43
C GLU A 175 12.67 2.92 -9.48
N MET A 176 11.53 3.31 -10.05
CA MET A 176 11.10 4.71 -10.09
C MET A 176 10.93 5.32 -8.69
N ILE A 177 10.42 4.56 -7.71
CA ILE A 177 10.30 5.01 -6.31
C ILE A 177 11.68 5.21 -5.67
N ARG A 178 12.63 4.34 -5.99
CA ARG A 178 14.00 4.42 -5.49
C ARG A 178 14.72 5.65 -6.02
N GLU A 179 14.52 5.97 -7.30
CA GLU A 179 15.10 7.15 -7.95
C GLU A 179 14.47 8.45 -7.49
N ASP A 180 13.14 8.51 -7.43
CA ASP A 180 12.40 9.70 -7.02
C ASP A 180 11.32 9.37 -5.98
N PRO A 181 11.65 9.38 -4.68
CA PRO A 181 10.68 9.18 -3.61
C PRO A 181 9.79 10.41 -3.37
N THR A 182 9.90 11.46 -4.18
CA THR A 182 9.13 12.70 -3.99
C THR A 182 7.65 12.46 -4.21
N GLY A 183 6.84 12.63 -3.16
CA GLY A 183 5.39 12.45 -3.22
C GLY A 183 4.83 11.41 -2.27
N PHE A 184 5.69 10.60 -1.68
CA PHE A 184 5.29 9.79 -0.52
C PHE A 184 4.96 10.69 0.68
N PRO A 185 3.88 10.39 1.42
CA PRO A 185 3.55 11.09 2.65
C PRO A 185 4.63 10.83 3.71
N THR A 186 5.38 11.88 4.09
CA THR A 186 6.43 11.77 5.12
C THR A 186 5.85 11.59 6.54
N ARG A 187 4.55 11.83 6.71
CA ARG A 187 3.85 11.86 8.01
C ARG A 187 3.06 10.56 8.21
N GLY A 188 3.62 9.63 9.00
CA GLY A 188 2.97 8.36 9.37
C GLY A 188 3.91 7.15 9.30
N MET A 189 4.89 7.17 8.40
CA MET A 189 5.91 6.10 8.24
C MET A 189 7.06 6.17 9.25
N ARG A 190 7.14 7.21 10.09
CA ARG A 190 8.08 7.20 11.22
C ARG A 190 7.65 6.09 12.18
N PRO A 191 8.48 5.08 12.46
CA PRO A 191 8.15 4.11 13.50
C PRO A 191 7.85 4.89 14.78
N LYS A 192 6.65 4.67 15.36
CA LYS A 192 6.40 5.16 16.71
C LYS A 192 7.53 4.60 17.55
N LYS A 193 8.38 5.47 18.11
CA LYS A 193 9.43 5.04 19.03
C LYS A 193 8.75 4.09 20.03
N PRO A 194 9.29 2.87 20.26
CA PRO A 194 8.77 2.05 21.35
C PRO A 194 8.73 2.95 22.58
N ARG A 195 7.56 3.03 23.23
CA ARG A 195 7.45 3.80 24.47
C ARG A 195 8.45 3.16 25.42
N GLY A 196 9.61 3.79 25.59
CA GLY A 196 10.62 3.30 26.51
C GLY A 196 9.91 3.09 27.84
N SER A 197 10.01 1.88 28.38
CA SER A 197 9.69 1.65 29.78
C SER A 197 10.51 2.68 30.55
N MET A 198 9.82 3.66 31.16
CA MET A 198 10.50 4.51 32.13
C MET A 198 11.09 3.56 33.17
N PRO A 199 12.40 3.65 33.48
CA PRO A 199 12.94 2.90 34.59
C PRO A 199 12.13 3.31 35.82
N ARG A 200 11.51 2.32 36.48
CA ARG A 200 10.88 2.53 37.78
C ARG A 200 11.95 3.14 38.66
N ARG A 201 11.77 4.40 39.06
CA ARG A 201 12.60 5.02 40.10
C ARG A 201 12.49 4.10 41.32
N ARG A 202 13.63 3.52 41.71
CA ARG A 202 13.79 2.90 43.02
C ARG A 202 13.77 3.99 44.09
#